data_AF-F0ZAH3-F1
#
_entry.id   AF-F0ZAH3-F1
#
_cell.length_a   1.000
_cell.length_b   1.000
_cell.length_c   1.000
_cell.angle_alpha   90.00
_cell.angle_beta   90.00
_cell.angle_gamma   90.00
#
_symmetry.space_group_name_H-M   'P 1'
#
loop_
_entity.id
_entity.type
_entity.pdbx_description
1 polymer ?
#
loop_
_entity_poly.entity_id
_entity_poly.type
_entity_poly.pdbx_seq_one_letter_code
_entity_poly.pdbx_strand_id
1 'polypeptide(L)'
;MNNQFTFDFNNYLKTIQASNVRYIVIGVITLAFMMFMEYGFYVNFINVNITQCSLANQGPSNSSLDNCFVDQVPECLFEEFHTQSKYSLNFPVSLFGLKGDKYSVVILALSLVCFILEIGLYLLLDYNLFLKKKRIQNTMANSMIFIDGKKKHENGFTIFLLVDLAVYTVLKFVWVYWRNHQYSEFVCDGGVIHLTFGQNITSSISTIVLLVVTYVFFPLMYFFAYYNLLSDMDFKNMMSHLSYQTVKQFKYITVLDVSKYQDIIDDFIQDKYSDESFISRFLRSHTFTFSKTTDQEICEILLAHKEKSPYDFEPMLCNEPKISINDNGRDDGAYKSIDNNNDSDSDKDNDAYRNTEKEKLIK
;
A
#
# COMPACT_ATOMS: atom_id res chain seq x y z
N MET A 1 -32.33 20.83 -1.71
CA MET A 1 -32.24 21.35 -3.10
C MET A 1 -32.12 20.16 -4.05
N ASN A 2 -33.16 19.86 -4.83
CA ASN A 2 -33.13 18.84 -5.89
C ASN A 2 -32.70 19.53 -7.20
N ASN A 3 -31.40 19.77 -7.36
CA ASN A 3 -30.86 20.39 -8.57
C ASN A 3 -30.28 19.31 -9.48
N GLN A 4 -30.39 19.52 -10.79
CA GLN A 4 -29.75 18.69 -11.82
C GLN A 4 -28.25 18.48 -11.57
N PHE A 5 -27.58 19.45 -10.96
CA PHE A 5 -26.21 19.31 -10.45
C PHE A 5 -26.04 18.17 -9.44
N THR A 6 -26.89 18.09 -8.41
CA THR A 6 -26.83 17.03 -7.40
C THR A 6 -27.00 15.67 -8.05
N PHE A 7 -27.87 15.55 -9.06
CA PHE A 7 -28.05 14.32 -9.83
C PHE A 7 -26.80 13.96 -10.65
N ASP A 8 -26.28 14.89 -11.44
CA ASP A 8 -25.10 14.67 -12.30
C ASP A 8 -23.83 14.39 -11.47
N PHE A 9 -23.65 15.13 -10.37
CA PHE A 9 -22.56 14.96 -9.41
C PHE A 9 -22.61 13.59 -8.72
N ASN A 10 -23.80 13.17 -8.29
CA ASN A 10 -23.98 11.86 -7.65
C ASN A 10 -23.79 10.70 -8.64
N ASN A 11 -24.24 10.85 -9.88
CA ASN A 11 -23.98 9.85 -10.91
C ASN A 11 -22.49 9.75 -11.25
N TYR A 12 -21.78 10.87 -11.32
CA TYR A 12 -20.34 10.88 -11.52
C TYR A 12 -19.59 10.17 -10.38
N LEU A 13 -19.89 10.54 -9.13
CA LEU A 13 -19.27 9.92 -7.96
C LEU A 13 -19.53 8.40 -7.92
N LYS A 14 -20.75 7.96 -8.22
CA LYS A 14 -21.09 6.53 -8.34
C LYS A 14 -20.35 5.82 -9.48
N THR A 15 -20.06 6.51 -10.58
CA THR A 15 -19.34 5.95 -11.74
C THR A 15 -17.86 5.74 -11.42
N ILE A 16 -17.25 6.64 -10.65
CA ILE A 16 -15.84 6.56 -10.24
C ILE A 16 -15.64 5.62 -9.05
N GLN A 17 -16.65 5.47 -8.21
CA GLN A 17 -16.60 4.57 -7.06
C GLN A 17 -16.45 3.11 -7.52
N ALA A 18 -15.37 2.46 -7.08
CA ALA A 18 -15.17 1.04 -7.35
C ALA A 18 -16.32 0.22 -6.73
N SER A 19 -16.88 -0.72 -7.50
CA SER A 19 -17.90 -1.63 -6.97
C SER A 19 -17.31 -2.58 -5.94
N ASN A 20 -18.11 -2.97 -4.94
CA ASN A 20 -17.68 -3.95 -3.93
C ASN A 20 -17.16 -5.25 -4.58
N VAL A 21 -17.79 -5.69 -5.68
CA VAL A 21 -17.40 -6.89 -6.42
C VAL A 21 -16.01 -6.74 -7.03
N ARG A 22 -15.71 -5.59 -7.66
CA ARG A 22 -14.38 -5.32 -8.22
C ARG A 22 -13.30 -5.40 -7.15
N TYR A 23 -13.57 -4.81 -5.98
CA TYR A 23 -12.64 -4.84 -4.86
C TYR A 23 -12.38 -6.26 -4.34
N ILE A 24 -13.45 -7.05 -4.13
CA ILE A 24 -13.34 -8.45 -3.70
C ILE A 24 -12.53 -9.27 -4.71
N VAL A 25 -12.78 -9.10 -6.01
CA VAL A 25 -12.05 -9.82 -7.06
C VAL A 25 -10.56 -9.49 -7.02
N ILE A 26 -10.19 -8.21 -6.85
CA ILE A 26 -8.79 -7.80 -6.69
C ILE A 26 -8.17 -8.46 -5.45
N GLY A 27 -8.86 -8.45 -4.31
CA GLY A 27 -8.37 -9.10 -3.08
C GLY A 27 -8.14 -10.60 -3.24
N VAL A 28 -9.05 -11.31 -3.93
CA VAL A 28 -8.89 -12.76 -4.21
C VAL A 28 -7.71 -13.03 -5.14
N ILE A 29 -7.54 -12.22 -6.20
CA ILE A 29 -6.40 -12.36 -7.12
C ILE A 29 -5.09 -12.12 -6.37
N THR A 30 -5.01 -11.08 -5.54
CA THR A 30 -3.84 -10.77 -4.72
C THR A 30 -3.51 -11.91 -3.76
N LEU A 31 -4.52 -12.44 -3.05
CA LEU A 31 -4.35 -13.59 -2.16
C LEU A 31 -3.82 -14.82 -2.92
N ALA A 32 -4.41 -15.14 -4.08
CA ALA A 32 -3.99 -16.27 -4.89
C ALA A 32 -2.53 -16.12 -5.36
N PHE A 33 -2.14 -14.91 -5.76
CA PHE A 33 -0.77 -14.61 -6.18
C PHE A 33 0.23 -14.75 -5.04
N MET A 34 -0.07 -14.20 -3.85
CA MET A 34 0.78 -14.36 -2.66
C MET A 34 0.93 -15.83 -2.26
N MET A 35 -0.17 -16.59 -2.24
CA MET A 35 -0.14 -18.03 -1.96
C MET A 35 0.67 -18.83 -2.98
N PHE A 36 0.54 -18.49 -4.27
CA PHE A 36 1.31 -19.14 -5.34
C PHE A 36 2.82 -18.89 -5.19
N MET A 37 3.22 -17.64 -4.87
CA MET A 37 4.61 -17.29 -4.64
C MET A 37 5.19 -17.99 -3.40
N GLU A 38 4.42 -18.04 -2.30
CA GLU A 38 4.83 -18.74 -1.09
C GLU A 38 4.96 -20.26 -1.30
N TYR A 39 4.02 -20.85 -2.03
CA TYR A 39 4.11 -22.26 -2.42
C TYR A 39 5.34 -22.52 -3.30
N GLY A 40 5.57 -21.69 -4.33
CA GLY A 40 6.71 -21.80 -5.23
C GLY A 40 8.05 -21.71 -4.50
N PHE A 41 8.14 -20.87 -3.46
CA PHE A 41 9.30 -20.80 -2.58
C PHE A 41 9.61 -22.16 -1.95
N TYR A 42 8.65 -22.75 -1.24
CA TYR A 42 8.88 -23.98 -0.50
C TYR A 42 9.16 -25.19 -1.41
N VAL A 43 8.53 -25.25 -2.58
CA VAL A 43 8.76 -26.31 -3.57
C VAL A 43 10.24 -26.39 -3.99
N ASN A 44 10.93 -25.25 -4.08
CA ASN A 44 12.35 -25.20 -4.43
C ASN A 44 13.27 -25.87 -3.39
N PHE A 45 12.78 -26.14 -2.17
CA PHE A 45 13.56 -26.73 -1.08
C PHE A 45 13.12 -28.16 -0.71
N ILE A 46 12.19 -28.76 -1.47
CA ILE A 46 11.72 -30.14 -1.26
C ILE A 46 12.73 -31.16 -1.80
N ASN A 47 13.55 -30.79 -2.79
CA ASN A 47 14.60 -31.64 -3.33
C ASN A 47 15.95 -30.97 -3.13
N VAL A 48 16.91 -31.74 -2.65
CA VAL A 48 18.28 -31.28 -2.43
C VAL A 48 19.19 -32.00 -3.40
N ASN A 49 19.91 -31.21 -4.20
CA ASN A 49 20.90 -31.72 -5.14
C ASN A 49 22.30 -31.46 -4.61
N ILE A 50 23.11 -32.51 -4.45
CA ILE A 50 24.50 -32.42 -4.00
C ILE A 50 25.40 -32.16 -5.21
N THR A 51 26.31 -31.19 -5.08
CA THR A 51 27.29 -30.85 -6.11
C THR A 51 28.70 -31.29 -5.76
N GLN A 52 29.06 -31.32 -4.47
CA GLN A 52 30.39 -31.71 -4.01
C GLN A 52 30.33 -32.35 -2.63
N CYS A 53 31.29 -33.21 -2.31
CA CYS A 53 31.42 -33.87 -1.02
C CYS A 53 32.86 -33.80 -0.49
N SER A 54 33.03 -33.83 0.82
CA SER A 54 34.33 -33.97 1.48
C SER A 54 34.20 -34.69 2.81
N LEU A 55 35.16 -35.54 3.15
CA LEU A 55 35.29 -36.10 4.50
C LEU A 55 35.49 -34.98 5.54
N ALA A 56 34.85 -35.11 6.71
CA ALA A 56 34.91 -34.12 7.79
C ALA A 56 36.34 -33.72 8.22
N ASN A 57 37.29 -34.65 8.09
CA ASN A 57 38.68 -34.43 8.51
C ASN A 57 39.57 -33.78 7.45
N GLN A 58 39.09 -33.56 6.22
CA GLN A 58 39.92 -33.07 5.10
C GLN A 58 39.71 -31.59 4.75
N GLY A 59 38.83 -30.88 5.47
CA GLY A 59 38.56 -29.46 5.27
C GLY A 59 37.78 -29.14 3.98
N PRO A 60 37.05 -28.00 3.93
CA PRO A 60 36.13 -27.67 2.82
C PRO A 60 36.84 -27.39 1.49
N SER A 61 38.14 -27.09 1.50
CA SER A 61 38.96 -26.85 0.30
C SER A 61 39.21 -28.11 -0.54
N ASN A 62 38.94 -29.30 0.00
CA ASN A 62 39.09 -30.59 -0.69
C ASN A 62 37.76 -31.14 -1.21
N SER A 63 36.70 -30.33 -1.23
CA SER A 63 35.38 -30.76 -1.74
C SER A 63 35.39 -30.94 -3.25
N SER A 64 34.91 -32.10 -3.72
CA SER A 64 34.81 -32.42 -5.14
C SER A 64 33.60 -33.31 -5.42
N LEU A 65 33.15 -33.33 -6.68
CA LEU A 65 32.11 -34.26 -7.12
C LEU A 65 32.61 -35.71 -7.09
N ASP A 66 33.88 -35.93 -7.46
CA ASP A 66 34.48 -37.26 -7.48
C ASP A 66 34.51 -37.90 -6.09
N ASN A 67 34.78 -37.09 -5.05
CA ASN A 67 34.72 -37.57 -3.67
C ASN A 67 33.35 -38.11 -3.30
N CYS A 68 32.25 -37.54 -3.82
CA CYS A 68 30.91 -38.08 -3.55
C CYS A 68 30.77 -39.54 -4.02
N PHE A 69 31.38 -39.88 -5.16
CA PHE A 69 31.34 -41.25 -5.70
C PHE A 69 32.37 -42.16 -5.01
N VAL A 70 33.56 -41.65 -4.69
CA VAL A 70 34.59 -42.39 -3.95
C VAL A 70 34.10 -42.77 -2.55
N ASP A 71 33.44 -41.85 -1.87
CA ASP A 71 32.88 -42.03 -0.52
C ASP A 71 31.46 -42.66 -0.55
N GLN A 72 31.04 -43.22 -1.68
CA GLN A 72 29.78 -43.97 -1.86
C GLN A 72 28.50 -43.23 -1.44
N VAL A 73 28.52 -41.89 -1.46
CA VAL A 73 27.39 -41.04 -1.06
C VAL A 73 26.09 -41.41 -1.79
N PRO A 74 26.07 -41.63 -3.13
CA PRO A 74 24.86 -42.05 -3.84
C PRO A 74 24.23 -43.35 -3.33
N GLU A 75 25.04 -44.30 -2.88
CA GLU A 75 24.57 -45.60 -2.38
C GLU A 75 23.97 -45.44 -0.98
N CYS A 76 24.64 -44.71 -0.09
CA CYS A 76 24.09 -44.37 1.23
C CYS A 76 22.79 -43.54 1.13
N LEU A 77 22.69 -42.61 0.19
CA LEU A 77 21.44 -41.87 -0.05
C LEU A 77 20.32 -42.77 -0.56
N PHE A 78 20.64 -43.74 -1.42
CA PHE A 78 19.67 -44.72 -1.89
C PHE A 78 19.14 -45.60 -0.74
N GLU A 79 20.02 -45.98 0.19
CA GLU A 79 19.64 -46.78 1.36
C GLU A 79 18.78 -45.99 2.36
N GLU A 80 19.17 -44.75 2.68
CA GLU A 80 18.49 -43.92 3.68
C GLU A 80 17.20 -43.27 3.14
N PHE A 81 17.21 -42.80 1.88
CA PHE A 81 16.13 -41.99 1.30
C PHE A 81 15.39 -42.66 0.14
N HIS A 82 15.76 -43.87 -0.25
CA HIS A 82 15.15 -44.61 -1.36
C HIS A 82 15.07 -43.78 -2.65
N THR A 83 16.18 -43.12 -2.99
CA THR A 83 16.29 -42.32 -4.22
C THR A 83 16.07 -43.19 -5.47
N GLN A 84 15.81 -42.56 -6.61
CA GLN A 84 15.45 -43.30 -7.84
C GLN A 84 16.60 -44.14 -8.43
N SER A 85 17.84 -43.89 -8.01
CA SER A 85 19.04 -44.53 -8.54
C SER A 85 20.17 -44.53 -7.53
N LYS A 86 20.96 -45.61 -7.51
CA LYS A 86 22.23 -45.73 -6.76
C LYS A 86 23.34 -44.80 -7.26
N TYR A 87 23.05 -43.98 -8.27
CA TYR A 87 23.96 -42.94 -8.79
C TYR A 87 23.39 -41.52 -8.61
N SER A 88 22.25 -41.38 -7.92
CA SER A 88 21.61 -40.09 -7.71
C SER A 88 22.26 -39.33 -6.55
N LEU A 89 22.68 -38.09 -6.82
CA LEU A 89 23.06 -37.10 -5.82
C LEU A 89 21.92 -36.15 -5.44
N ASN A 90 20.72 -36.45 -5.94
CA ASN A 90 19.50 -35.76 -5.59
C ASN A 90 18.65 -36.64 -4.67
N PHE A 91 18.16 -36.05 -3.57
CA PHE A 91 17.30 -36.74 -2.62
C PHE A 91 16.19 -35.80 -2.10
N PRO A 92 15.01 -36.35 -1.79
CA PRO A 92 13.91 -35.58 -1.27
C PRO A 92 14.12 -35.27 0.22
N VAL A 93 13.94 -34.01 0.59
CA VAL A 93 13.85 -33.58 1.99
C VAL A 93 12.46 -33.01 2.19
N SER A 94 11.67 -33.65 3.06
CA SER A 94 10.34 -33.15 3.43
C SER A 94 10.38 -31.68 3.82
N LEU A 95 9.33 -30.92 3.50
CA LEU A 95 9.23 -29.53 3.94
C LEU A 95 9.37 -29.40 5.46
N PHE A 96 8.80 -30.34 6.20
CA PHE A 96 8.88 -30.46 7.66
C PHE A 96 10.18 -31.09 8.16
N GLY A 97 11.16 -31.28 7.28
CA GLY A 97 12.45 -31.87 7.62
C GLY A 97 12.38 -33.38 7.84
N LEU A 98 13.55 -33.95 8.16
CA LEU A 98 13.73 -35.35 8.49
C LEU A 98 13.52 -35.62 9.98
N LYS A 99 13.38 -36.90 10.34
CA LYS A 99 13.19 -37.35 11.72
C LYS A 99 14.37 -36.90 12.59
N GLY A 100 14.11 -35.96 13.51
CA GLY A 100 15.13 -35.37 14.39
C GLY A 100 15.26 -33.85 14.26
N ASP A 101 14.83 -33.27 13.14
CA ASP A 101 14.89 -31.84 12.89
C ASP A 101 13.68 -31.09 13.49
N LYS A 102 13.74 -30.84 14.80
CA LYS A 102 12.69 -30.10 15.51
C LYS A 102 12.75 -28.59 15.26
N TYR A 103 13.93 -28.05 14.97
CA TYR A 103 14.13 -26.60 14.86
C TYR A 103 13.64 -26.05 13.52
N SER A 104 13.90 -26.73 12.39
CA SER A 104 13.37 -26.29 11.09
C SER A 104 11.85 -26.25 11.07
N VAL A 105 11.19 -27.20 11.72
CA VAL A 105 9.71 -27.26 11.79
C VAL A 105 9.16 -26.07 12.56
N VAL A 106 9.78 -25.72 13.69
CA VAL A 106 9.35 -24.56 14.50
C VAL A 106 9.55 -23.26 13.74
N ILE A 107 10.71 -23.08 13.09
CA ILE A 107 10.99 -21.88 12.28
C ILE A 107 10.01 -21.80 11.09
N LEU A 108 9.72 -22.93 10.43
CA LEU A 108 8.73 -23.00 9.35
C LEU A 108 7.33 -22.60 9.84
N ALA A 109 6.88 -23.14 10.97
CA ALA A 109 5.58 -22.82 11.54
C ALA A 109 5.47 -21.32 11.88
N LEU A 110 6.51 -20.75 12.49
CA LEU A 110 6.58 -19.30 12.76
C LEU A 110 6.53 -18.49 11.46
N SER A 111 7.28 -18.90 10.43
CA SER A 111 7.27 -18.23 9.13
C SER A 111 5.89 -18.26 8.47
N LEU A 112 5.17 -19.40 8.54
CA LEU A 112 3.80 -19.52 8.03
C LEU A 112 2.80 -18.66 8.82
N VAL A 113 2.95 -18.56 10.14
CA VAL A 113 2.11 -17.68 10.97
C VAL A 113 2.33 -16.22 10.59
N CYS A 114 3.60 -15.79 10.48
CA CYS A 114 3.93 -14.43 10.03
C CYS A 114 3.34 -14.14 8.64
N PHE A 115 3.46 -15.08 7.70
CA PHE A 115 2.89 -14.94 6.36
C PHE A 115 1.36 -14.76 6.38
N ILE A 116 0.64 -15.56 7.16
CA ILE A 116 -0.82 -15.45 7.29
C ILE A 116 -1.20 -14.11 7.93
N LEU A 117 -0.45 -13.65 8.93
CA LEU A 117 -0.65 -12.36 9.57
C LEU A 117 -0.44 -11.22 8.59
N GLU A 118 0.64 -11.24 7.81
CA GLU A 118 0.97 -10.21 6.82
C GLU A 118 -0.14 -10.08 5.76
N ILE A 119 -0.59 -11.21 5.20
CA ILE A 119 -1.71 -11.24 4.25
C ILE A 119 -2.98 -10.70 4.88
N GLY A 120 -3.32 -11.18 6.08
CA GLY A 120 -4.54 -10.78 6.78
C GLY A 120 -4.57 -9.28 7.07
N LEU A 121 -3.44 -8.74 7.54
CA LEU A 121 -3.27 -7.31 7.82
C LEU A 121 -3.35 -6.47 6.54
N TYR A 122 -2.66 -6.90 5.47
CA TYR A 122 -2.70 -6.21 4.19
C TYR A 122 -4.14 -6.11 3.65
N LEU A 123 -4.86 -7.24 3.58
CA LEU A 123 -6.24 -7.28 3.10
C LEU A 123 -7.20 -6.45 3.97
N LEU A 124 -7.00 -6.47 5.29
CA LEU A 124 -7.77 -5.66 6.22
C LEU A 124 -7.53 -4.15 6.00
N LEU A 125 -6.27 -3.74 5.83
CA LEU A 125 -5.90 -2.35 5.60
C LEU A 125 -6.41 -1.83 4.25
N ASP A 126 -6.24 -2.61 3.19
CA ASP A 126 -6.79 -2.29 1.87
C ASP A 126 -8.33 -2.16 1.93
N TYR A 127 -8.99 -3.02 2.72
CA TYR A 127 -10.45 -2.98 2.83
C TYR A 127 -10.93 -1.75 3.60
N ASN A 128 -10.23 -1.41 4.68
CA ASN A 128 -10.49 -0.18 5.43
C ASN A 128 -10.26 1.06 4.56
N LEU A 129 -9.23 1.04 3.69
CA LEU A 129 -8.97 2.11 2.73
C LEU A 129 -10.12 2.28 1.74
N PHE A 130 -10.61 1.16 1.19
CA PHE A 130 -11.78 1.13 0.32
C PHE A 130 -13.03 1.69 1.02
N LEU A 131 -13.32 1.25 2.26
CA LEU A 131 -14.44 1.75 3.05
C LEU A 131 -14.32 3.25 3.31
N LYS A 132 -13.13 3.73 3.70
CA LYS A 132 -12.86 5.14 3.94
C LYS A 132 -13.12 5.97 2.68
N LYS A 133 -12.57 5.57 1.53
CA LYS A 133 -12.80 6.24 0.24
C LYS A 133 -14.29 6.29 -0.12
N LYS A 134 -14.97 5.15 -0.02
CA LYS A 134 -16.40 5.01 -0.27
C LYS A 134 -17.24 5.95 0.59
N ARG A 135 -16.91 6.08 1.88
CA ARG A 135 -17.63 6.96 2.80
C ARG A 135 -17.41 8.42 2.49
N ILE A 136 -16.18 8.84 2.26
CA ILE A 136 -15.88 10.23 1.88
C ILE A 136 -16.67 10.61 0.61
N GLN A 137 -16.71 9.72 -0.39
CA GLN A 137 -17.49 9.91 -1.61
C GLN A 137 -19.01 9.97 -1.35
N ASN A 138 -19.55 9.08 -0.51
CA ASN A 138 -20.97 9.06 -0.17
C ASN A 138 -21.39 10.29 0.65
N THR A 139 -20.56 10.72 1.60
CA THR A 139 -20.78 11.96 2.37
C THR A 139 -20.76 13.15 1.42
N MET A 140 -19.77 13.25 0.55
CA MET A 140 -19.71 14.32 -0.46
C MET A 140 -20.93 14.33 -1.38
N ALA A 141 -21.39 13.17 -1.85
CA ALA A 141 -22.57 13.05 -2.71
C ALA A 141 -23.86 13.54 -2.03
N ASN A 142 -24.02 13.24 -0.74
CA ASN A 142 -25.27 13.48 -0.03
C ASN A 142 -25.32 14.82 0.73
N SER A 143 -24.19 15.29 1.26
CA SER A 143 -24.11 16.52 2.05
C SER A 143 -23.32 17.65 1.39
N MET A 144 -22.64 17.39 0.27
CA MET A 144 -21.69 18.33 -0.37
C MET A 144 -20.56 18.76 0.57
N ILE A 145 -20.24 17.93 1.58
CA ILE A 145 -19.14 18.15 2.51
C ILE A 145 -18.00 17.20 2.16
N PHE A 146 -16.84 17.76 1.88
CA PHE A 146 -15.61 17.03 1.70
C PHE A 146 -14.85 16.91 3.01
N ILE A 147 -14.51 15.69 3.42
CA ILE A 147 -13.71 15.45 4.62
C ILE A 147 -12.25 15.34 4.20
N ASP A 148 -11.43 16.33 4.57
CA ASP A 148 -9.99 16.33 4.27
C ASP A 148 -9.20 15.70 5.42
N GLY A 149 -8.38 14.71 5.08
CA GLY A 149 -7.69 13.86 6.05
C GLY A 149 -6.21 14.20 6.21
N LYS A 150 -5.75 14.43 7.44
CA LYS A 150 -4.31 14.48 7.76
C LYS A 150 -3.68 13.08 7.76
N LYS A 151 -2.45 13.01 7.25
CA LYS A 151 -1.77 11.79 6.80
C LYS A 151 -1.11 10.90 7.87
N LYS A 152 -1.48 11.06 9.15
CA LYS A 152 -0.60 10.67 10.27
C LYS A 152 -0.72 9.18 10.65
N HIS A 153 -1.91 8.61 10.64
CA HIS A 153 -2.13 7.24 11.16
C HIS A 153 -1.73 6.16 10.15
N GLU A 154 -1.91 6.43 8.86
CA GLU A 154 -1.66 5.45 7.78
C GLU A 154 -0.17 5.27 7.48
N ASN A 155 0.65 6.29 7.76
CA ASN A 155 2.11 6.15 7.77
C ASN A 155 2.57 5.15 8.83
N GLY A 156 1.95 5.16 10.02
CA GLY A 156 2.27 4.21 11.09
C GLY A 156 1.98 2.76 10.68
N PHE A 157 0.84 2.50 10.04
CA PHE A 157 0.50 1.17 9.52
C PHE A 157 1.42 0.72 8.39
N THR A 158 1.82 1.64 7.50
CA THR A 158 2.78 1.31 6.42
C THR A 158 4.15 0.92 7.01
N ILE A 159 4.64 1.66 8.01
CA ILE A 159 5.89 1.32 8.70
C ILE A 159 5.76 -0.04 9.40
N PHE A 160 4.63 -0.31 10.05
CA PHE A 160 4.37 -1.59 10.70
C PHE A 160 4.43 -2.76 9.70
N LEU A 161 3.78 -2.65 8.54
CA LEU A 161 3.85 -3.67 7.48
C LEU A 161 5.29 -3.89 6.98
N LEU A 162 6.08 -2.81 6.82
CA LEU A 162 7.47 -2.92 6.39
C LEU A 162 8.36 -3.64 7.43
N VAL A 163 8.11 -3.38 8.73
CA VAL A 163 8.83 -4.06 9.82
C VAL A 163 8.46 -5.54 9.87
N ASP A 164 7.17 -5.88 9.75
CA ASP A 164 6.70 -7.27 9.74
C ASP A 164 7.29 -8.05 8.57
N LEU A 165 7.31 -7.46 7.37
CA LEU A 165 7.97 -8.01 6.19
C LEU A 165 9.47 -8.24 6.40
N ALA A 166 10.16 -7.33 7.10
CA ALA A 166 11.57 -7.49 7.42
C ALA A 166 11.80 -8.68 8.37
N VAL A 167 10.96 -8.83 9.40
CA VAL A 167 11.01 -9.98 10.33
C VAL A 167 10.74 -11.28 9.59
N TYR A 168 9.70 -11.32 8.75
CA TYR A 168 9.38 -12.47 7.92
C TYR A 168 10.55 -12.88 7.00
N THR A 169 11.20 -11.89 6.38
CA THR A 169 12.40 -12.09 5.55
C THR A 169 13.54 -12.73 6.35
N VAL A 170 13.83 -12.21 7.55
CA VAL A 170 14.87 -12.77 8.43
C VAL A 170 14.54 -14.20 8.83
N LEU A 171 13.28 -14.51 9.16
CA LEU A 171 12.85 -15.87 9.47
C LEU A 171 13.08 -16.84 8.31
N LYS A 172 12.80 -16.42 7.07
CA LYS A 172 13.08 -17.21 5.86
C LYS A 172 14.57 -17.47 5.67
N PHE A 173 15.41 -16.46 5.88
CA PHE A 173 16.87 -16.63 5.85
C PHE A 173 17.36 -17.63 6.89
N VAL A 174 16.89 -17.50 8.13
CA VAL A 174 17.24 -18.40 9.23
C VAL A 174 16.77 -19.82 8.93
N TRP A 175 15.56 -19.99 8.38
CA TRP A 175 15.06 -21.30 7.98
C TRP A 175 15.93 -21.97 6.92
N VAL A 176 16.27 -21.27 5.83
CA VAL A 176 17.14 -21.80 4.77
C VAL A 176 18.53 -22.12 5.30
N TYR A 177 19.12 -21.21 6.07
CA TYR A 177 20.44 -21.39 6.66
C TYR A 177 20.48 -22.62 7.56
N TRP A 178 19.52 -22.75 8.47
CA TRP A 178 19.42 -23.87 9.39
C TRP A 178 19.23 -25.19 8.65
N ARG A 179 18.32 -25.21 7.68
CA ARG A 179 18.06 -26.39 6.83
C ARG A 179 19.32 -26.84 6.09
N ASN A 180 20.03 -25.91 5.46
CA ASN A 180 21.29 -26.21 4.77
C ASN A 180 22.34 -26.75 5.73
N HIS A 181 22.51 -26.14 6.90
CA HIS A 181 23.48 -26.60 7.90
C HIS A 181 23.13 -28.01 8.41
N GLN A 182 21.87 -28.24 8.78
CA GLN A 182 21.38 -29.51 9.33
C GLN A 182 21.57 -30.69 8.38
N TYR A 183 21.40 -30.48 7.07
CA TYR A 183 21.53 -31.54 6.07
C TYR A 183 22.90 -31.58 5.40
N SER A 184 23.77 -30.59 5.63
CA SER A 184 25.13 -30.56 5.08
C SER A 184 26.07 -31.61 5.69
N GLU A 185 25.67 -32.28 6.76
CA GLU A 185 26.44 -33.38 7.36
C GLU A 185 25.66 -34.68 7.22
N PHE A 186 26.30 -35.70 6.67
CA PHE A 186 25.69 -36.99 6.41
C PHE A 186 26.64 -38.11 6.81
N VAL A 187 26.13 -39.12 7.53
CA VAL A 187 26.91 -40.27 7.94
C VAL A 187 26.75 -41.37 6.91
N CYS A 188 27.86 -41.82 6.32
CA CYS A 188 27.91 -42.88 5.32
C CYS A 188 29.14 -43.76 5.59
N ASP A 189 28.97 -45.08 5.60
CA ASP A 189 30.02 -46.06 5.90
C ASP A 189 30.86 -45.77 7.17
N GLY A 190 30.21 -45.24 8.21
CA GLY A 190 30.84 -44.93 9.49
C GLY A 190 31.69 -43.65 9.51
N GLY A 191 31.74 -42.90 8.40
CA GLY A 191 32.37 -41.59 8.30
C GLY A 191 31.33 -40.46 8.22
N VAL A 192 31.69 -39.27 8.74
CA VAL A 192 30.90 -38.04 8.54
C VAL A 192 31.39 -37.36 7.26
N ILE A 193 30.48 -37.19 6.31
CA ILE A 193 30.71 -36.54 5.03
C ILE A 193 30.01 -35.18 5.05
N HIS A 194 30.75 -34.13 4.70
CA HIS A 194 30.17 -32.83 4.40
C HIS A 194 29.68 -32.77 2.97
N LEU A 195 28.40 -32.46 2.80
CA LEU A 195 27.72 -32.29 1.53
C LEU A 195 27.63 -30.80 1.19
N THR A 196 27.99 -30.47 -0.03
CA THR A 196 27.76 -29.15 -0.62
C THR A 196 26.60 -29.24 -1.59
N PHE A 197 25.61 -28.38 -1.42
CA PHE A 197 24.40 -28.39 -2.24
C PHE A 197 24.51 -27.46 -3.45
N GLY A 198 23.95 -27.87 -4.58
CA GLY A 198 23.92 -27.10 -5.81
C GLY A 198 23.08 -25.84 -5.74
N GLN A 199 22.09 -25.80 -4.85
CA GLN A 199 21.55 -24.53 -4.37
C GLN A 199 22.51 -23.97 -3.31
N ASN A 200 23.52 -23.24 -3.77
CA ASN A 200 24.38 -22.47 -2.86
C ASN A 200 23.51 -21.53 -2.01
N ILE A 201 23.97 -21.19 -0.81
CA ILE A 201 23.35 -20.13 0.02
C ILE A 201 23.07 -18.88 -0.83
N THR A 202 23.94 -18.56 -1.80
CA THR A 202 23.76 -17.48 -2.78
C THR A 202 22.52 -17.62 -3.68
N SER A 203 22.22 -18.80 -4.25
CA SER A 203 21.01 -18.98 -5.06
C SER A 203 19.75 -18.94 -4.20
N SER A 204 19.83 -19.46 -2.97
CA SER A 204 18.74 -19.38 -2.01
C SER A 204 18.51 -17.94 -1.54
N ILE A 205 19.57 -17.14 -1.38
CA ILE A 205 19.49 -15.69 -1.16
C ILE A 205 18.80 -15.01 -2.34
N SER A 206 19.16 -15.33 -3.59
CA SER A 206 18.50 -14.74 -4.77
C SER A 206 17.01 -15.04 -4.83
N THR A 207 16.60 -16.27 -4.50
CA THR A 207 15.18 -16.67 -4.43
C THR A 207 14.45 -15.93 -3.30
N ILE A 208 15.09 -15.76 -2.13
CA ILE A 208 14.53 -14.97 -1.03
C ILE A 208 14.40 -13.50 -1.44
N VAL A 209 15.41 -12.90 -2.07
CA VAL A 209 15.38 -11.50 -2.51
C VAL A 209 14.28 -11.27 -3.55
N LEU A 210 14.14 -12.16 -4.55
CA LEU A 210 13.08 -12.06 -5.56
C LEU A 210 11.68 -12.12 -4.93
N LEU A 211 11.53 -13.01 -3.95
CA LEU A 211 10.31 -13.16 -3.18
C LEU A 211 10.01 -11.91 -2.34
N VAL A 212 11.01 -11.35 -1.65
CA VAL A 212 10.92 -10.12 -0.87
C VAL A 212 10.54 -8.93 -1.75
N VAL A 213 11.15 -8.78 -2.94
CA VAL A 213 10.78 -7.71 -3.88
C VAL A 213 9.30 -7.80 -4.26
N THR A 214 8.79 -9.02 -4.43
CA THR A 214 7.37 -9.24 -4.72
C THR A 214 6.49 -8.86 -3.53
N TYR A 215 6.91 -9.17 -2.30
CA TYR A 215 6.16 -8.81 -1.10
C TYR A 215 6.23 -7.31 -0.77
N VAL A 216 7.38 -6.65 -0.97
CA VAL A 216 7.55 -5.19 -0.81
C VAL A 216 6.62 -4.40 -1.73
N PHE A 217 6.28 -4.95 -2.90
CA PHE A 217 5.36 -4.31 -3.84
C PHE A 217 3.97 -4.08 -3.22
N PHE A 218 3.49 -4.95 -2.32
CA PHE A 218 2.15 -4.82 -1.75
C PHE A 218 2.01 -3.68 -0.73
N PRO A 219 2.87 -3.54 0.29
CA PRO A 219 2.89 -2.36 1.16
C PRO A 219 3.12 -1.06 0.38
N LEU A 220 3.95 -1.08 -0.67
CA LEU A 220 4.15 0.07 -1.54
C LEU A 220 2.88 0.41 -2.32
N MET A 221 2.19 -0.57 -2.89
CA MET A 221 0.90 -0.36 -3.55
C MET A 221 -0.13 0.23 -2.57
N TYR A 222 -0.19 -0.26 -1.34
CA TYR A 222 -1.04 0.33 -0.30
C TYR A 222 -0.66 1.79 -0.03
N PHE A 223 0.63 2.09 0.12
CA PHE A 223 1.13 3.45 0.31
C PHE A 223 0.77 4.37 -0.86
N PHE A 224 0.95 3.91 -2.11
CA PHE A 224 0.56 4.66 -3.31
C PHE A 224 -0.95 4.84 -3.42
N ALA A 225 -1.74 3.78 -3.20
CA ALA A 225 -3.20 3.84 -3.20
C ALA A 225 -3.73 4.80 -2.13
N TYR A 226 -3.05 4.87 -0.98
CA TYR A 226 -3.35 5.82 0.08
C TYR A 226 -2.93 7.26 -0.28
N TYR A 227 -1.72 7.48 -0.81
CA TYR A 227 -1.30 8.81 -1.24
C TYR A 227 -2.23 9.38 -2.32
N ASN A 228 -2.74 8.48 -3.17
CA ASN A 228 -3.66 8.76 -4.26
C ASN A 228 -5.13 8.45 -3.90
N LEU A 229 -5.48 8.36 -2.60
CA LEU A 229 -6.80 7.89 -2.11
C LEU A 229 -7.97 8.56 -2.84
N LEU A 230 -7.81 9.84 -3.15
CA LEU A 230 -8.80 10.70 -3.76
C LEU A 230 -8.31 11.33 -5.07
N SER A 231 -7.18 10.87 -5.62
CA SER A 231 -6.62 11.39 -6.88
C SER A 231 -7.57 11.18 -8.08
N ASP A 232 -8.40 10.14 -8.05
CA ASP A 232 -9.45 9.89 -9.04
C ASP A 232 -10.59 10.94 -8.97
N MET A 233 -10.70 11.67 -7.85
CA MET A 233 -11.59 12.83 -7.74
C MET A 233 -10.85 14.08 -8.22
N ASP A 234 -10.43 14.06 -9.48
CA ASP A 234 -9.89 15.24 -10.13
C ASP A 234 -11.04 16.20 -10.46
N PHE A 235 -11.44 16.99 -9.47
CA PHE A 235 -12.50 17.99 -9.62
C PHE A 235 -12.19 19.00 -10.73
N LYS A 236 -10.91 19.18 -11.10
CA LYS A 236 -10.50 20.05 -12.21
C LYS A 236 -10.86 19.46 -13.57
N ASN A 237 -10.67 18.14 -13.75
CA ASN A 237 -11.17 17.42 -14.93
C ASN A 237 -12.70 17.28 -14.91
N MET A 238 -13.33 17.21 -13.73
CA MET A 238 -14.78 17.23 -13.65
C MET A 238 -15.36 18.58 -14.11
N MET A 239 -14.72 19.70 -13.74
CA MET A 239 -15.13 21.04 -14.15
C MET A 239 -15.08 21.28 -15.67
N SER A 240 -14.22 20.57 -16.42
CA SER A 240 -14.12 20.74 -17.88
C SER A 240 -15.24 20.03 -18.66
N HIS A 241 -15.93 19.07 -18.05
CA HIS A 241 -17.03 18.31 -18.67
C HIS A 241 -18.43 18.71 -18.19
N LEU A 242 -18.51 19.57 -17.17
CA LEU A 242 -19.77 20.06 -16.63
C LEU A 242 -20.18 21.40 -17.27
N SER A 243 -21.49 21.62 -17.41
CA SER A 243 -21.99 22.90 -17.93
C SER A 243 -21.53 24.07 -17.05
N TYR A 244 -21.36 25.27 -17.63
CA TYR A 244 -20.94 26.47 -16.89
C TYR A 244 -21.84 26.79 -15.68
N GLN A 245 -23.14 26.50 -15.75
CA GLN A 245 -24.05 26.68 -14.61
C GLN A 245 -23.83 25.64 -13.50
N THR A 246 -23.42 24.43 -13.88
CA THR A 246 -23.10 23.33 -12.97
C THR A 246 -21.76 23.56 -12.25
N VAL A 247 -20.78 24.12 -12.96
CA VAL A 247 -19.48 24.55 -12.39
C VAL A 247 -19.68 25.63 -11.32
N LYS A 248 -20.64 26.55 -11.49
CA LYS A 248 -20.98 27.53 -10.45
C LYS A 248 -21.53 26.93 -9.16
N GLN A 249 -21.98 25.67 -9.17
CA GLN A 249 -22.47 25.00 -7.96
C GLN A 249 -21.36 24.31 -7.15
N PHE A 250 -20.14 24.18 -7.70
CA PHE A 250 -18.98 23.67 -6.95
C PHE A 250 -18.59 24.52 -5.76
N LYS A 251 -18.90 25.83 -5.80
CA LYS A 251 -18.66 26.76 -4.68
C LYS A 251 -19.45 26.41 -3.41
N TYR A 252 -20.47 25.57 -3.53
CA TYR A 252 -21.27 25.11 -2.39
C TYR A 252 -20.67 23.88 -1.70
N ILE A 253 -19.65 23.26 -2.30
CA ILE A 253 -18.89 22.18 -1.66
C ILE A 253 -17.99 22.79 -0.60
N THR A 254 -18.13 22.30 0.62
CA THR A 254 -17.35 22.76 1.77
C THR A 254 -16.42 21.67 2.28
N VAL A 255 -15.24 22.04 2.73
CA VAL A 255 -14.20 21.19 3.29
C VAL A 255 -14.28 21.22 4.82
N LEU A 256 -14.13 20.05 5.44
CA LEU A 256 -14.07 19.85 6.88
C LEU A 256 -12.80 19.04 7.20
N ASP A 257 -11.98 19.50 8.15
CA ASP A 257 -10.82 18.74 8.65
C ASP A 257 -11.31 17.46 9.34
N VAL A 258 -10.66 16.33 9.06
CA VAL A 258 -10.97 15.04 9.67
C VAL A 258 -10.94 15.05 11.20
N SER A 259 -10.10 15.89 11.82
CA SER A 259 -10.07 15.98 13.29
C SER A 259 -11.38 16.57 13.82
N LYS A 260 -11.84 17.67 13.21
CA LYS A 260 -13.14 18.27 13.56
C LYS A 260 -14.29 17.33 13.25
N TYR A 261 -14.22 16.62 12.13
CA TYR A 261 -15.20 15.58 11.80
C TYR A 261 -15.29 14.51 12.89
N GLN A 262 -14.15 14.01 13.39
CA GLN A 262 -14.13 13.02 14.46
C GLN A 262 -14.75 13.56 15.74
N ASP A 263 -14.38 14.78 16.14
CA ASP A 263 -14.93 15.42 17.34
C ASP A 263 -16.46 15.57 17.25
N ILE A 264 -16.98 16.06 16.11
CA ILE A 264 -18.43 16.23 15.87
C ILE A 264 -19.18 14.89 15.96
N ILE A 265 -18.62 13.85 15.35
CA ILE A 265 -19.24 12.52 15.36
C ILE A 265 -19.20 11.92 16.76
N ASP A 266 -18.06 12.03 17.45
CA ASP A 266 -17.87 11.47 18.79
C ASP A 266 -18.82 12.11 19.80
N ASP A 267 -18.92 13.44 19.80
CA ASP A 267 -19.83 14.19 20.67
C ASP A 267 -21.29 13.78 20.41
N PHE A 268 -21.72 13.77 19.14
CA PHE A 268 -23.09 13.40 18.80
C PHE A 268 -23.42 11.93 19.17
N ILE A 269 -22.49 11.00 18.95
CA ILE A 269 -22.69 9.58 19.27
C ILE A 269 -22.70 9.36 20.79
N GLN A 270 -21.86 10.08 21.55
CA GLN A 270 -21.88 10.01 23.01
C GLN A 270 -23.21 10.49 23.59
N ASP A 271 -23.76 11.58 23.05
CA ASP A 271 -25.02 12.16 23.50
C ASP A 271 -26.23 11.31 23.09
N LYS A 272 -26.33 10.92 21.81
CA LYS A 272 -27.49 10.19 21.28
C LYS A 272 -27.56 8.74 21.75
N TYR A 273 -26.39 8.11 21.98
CA TYR A 273 -26.27 6.70 22.36
C TYR A 273 -25.64 6.53 23.74
N SER A 274 -25.91 7.47 24.67
CA SER A 274 -25.44 7.44 26.06
C SER A 274 -25.76 6.13 26.78
N ASP A 275 -26.86 5.48 26.37
CA ASP A 275 -27.42 4.30 27.01
C ASP A 275 -26.78 2.99 26.51
N GLU A 276 -26.05 3.05 25.39
CA GLU A 276 -25.35 1.90 24.82
C GLU A 276 -24.00 1.64 25.50
N SER A 277 -23.48 0.40 25.37
CA SER A 277 -22.18 0.04 25.93
C SER A 277 -21.02 0.81 25.28
N PHE A 278 -19.91 0.96 26.00
CA PHE A 278 -18.72 1.64 25.50
C PHE A 278 -18.23 1.09 24.14
N ILE A 279 -18.16 -0.24 23.99
CA ILE A 279 -17.77 -0.88 22.72
C ILE A 279 -18.75 -0.51 21.60
N SER A 280 -20.05 -0.49 21.91
CA SER A 280 -21.08 -0.12 20.95
C SER A 280 -20.88 1.30 20.42
N ARG A 281 -20.63 2.26 21.33
CA ARG A 281 -20.35 3.65 21.01
C ARG A 281 -19.03 3.81 20.24
N PHE A 282 -17.98 3.11 20.64
CA PHE A 282 -16.69 3.11 19.95
C PHE A 282 -16.83 2.66 18.48
N LEU A 283 -17.59 1.60 18.23
CA LEU A 283 -17.86 1.12 16.87
C LEU A 283 -18.71 2.12 16.06
N ARG A 284 -19.55 2.93 16.72
CA ARG A 284 -20.34 3.98 16.07
C ARG A 284 -19.52 5.24 15.76
N SER A 285 -18.62 5.65 16.66
CA SER A 285 -17.76 6.82 16.45
C SER A 285 -16.74 6.61 15.34
N HIS A 286 -16.19 5.39 15.24
CA HIS A 286 -15.15 5.04 14.27
C HIS A 286 -15.75 4.76 12.88
N THR A 287 -16.38 5.79 12.33
CA THR A 287 -17.12 5.78 11.08
C THR A 287 -16.27 5.40 9.89
N PHE A 288 -14.96 5.69 9.83
CA PHE A 288 -14.16 5.24 8.67
C PHE A 288 -13.83 3.74 8.66
N THR A 289 -13.97 3.07 9.81
CA THR A 289 -13.59 1.66 9.97
C THR A 289 -14.83 0.75 10.07
N PHE A 290 -15.88 1.16 10.77
CA PHE A 290 -17.02 0.28 11.10
C PHE A 290 -18.35 0.79 10.54
N SER A 291 -19.14 -0.12 9.95
CA SER A 291 -20.42 0.19 9.28
C SER A 291 -21.61 0.37 10.22
N LYS A 292 -21.37 0.57 11.51
CA LYS A 292 -22.45 0.64 12.51
C LYS A 292 -23.25 1.93 12.41
N THR A 293 -22.58 3.03 12.11
CA THR A 293 -23.21 4.32 11.78
C THR A 293 -23.35 4.39 10.27
N THR A 294 -24.57 4.68 9.81
CA THR A 294 -24.92 4.70 8.38
C THR A 294 -24.45 5.99 7.72
N ASP A 295 -24.23 5.98 6.41
CA ASP A 295 -23.83 7.17 5.66
C ASP A 295 -24.89 8.29 5.74
N GLN A 296 -26.18 7.92 5.83
CA GLN A 296 -27.29 8.86 6.00
C GLN A 296 -27.20 9.57 7.35
N GLU A 297 -27.02 8.79 8.43
CA GLU A 297 -26.86 9.34 9.78
C GLU A 297 -25.64 10.27 9.87
N ILE A 298 -24.51 9.89 9.28
CA ILE A 298 -23.33 10.77 9.21
C ILE A 298 -23.68 12.09 8.51
N CYS A 299 -24.39 12.03 7.39
CA CYS A 299 -24.78 13.24 6.65
C CYS A 299 -25.73 14.13 7.46
N GLU A 300 -26.69 13.54 8.18
CA GLU A 300 -27.61 14.27 9.07
C GLU A 300 -26.86 15.00 10.18
N ILE A 301 -25.90 14.33 10.83
CA ILE A 301 -25.07 14.93 11.88
C ILE A 301 -24.29 16.12 11.32
N LEU A 302 -23.63 15.94 10.18
CA LEU A 302 -22.81 16.99 9.58
C LEU A 302 -23.63 18.18 9.10
N LEU A 303 -24.81 17.95 8.51
CA LEU A 303 -25.70 19.02 8.08
C LEU A 303 -26.26 19.79 9.29
N ALA A 304 -26.66 19.08 10.36
CA ALA A 304 -27.13 19.71 11.59
C ALA A 304 -26.03 20.54 12.28
N HIS A 305 -24.77 20.07 12.26
CA HIS A 305 -23.64 20.87 12.76
C HIS A 305 -23.36 22.08 11.87
N LYS A 306 -23.42 21.92 10.55
CA LYS A 306 -23.21 23.01 9.58
C LYS A 306 -24.24 24.14 9.74
N GLU A 307 -25.49 23.82 10.09
CA GLU A 307 -26.51 24.82 10.40
C GLU A 307 -26.19 25.62 11.67
N LYS A 308 -25.56 24.99 12.67
CA LYS A 308 -25.20 25.63 13.95
C LYS A 308 -23.88 26.39 13.88
N SER A 309 -22.88 25.83 13.22
CA SER A 309 -21.49 26.32 13.18
C SER A 309 -20.95 26.33 11.75
N PRO A 310 -21.44 27.23 10.88
CA PRO A 310 -21.04 27.26 9.46
C PRO A 310 -19.56 27.60 9.25
N TYR A 311 -18.91 28.28 10.21
CA TYR A 311 -17.51 28.69 10.12
C TYR A 311 -16.52 27.52 10.17
N ASP A 312 -16.94 26.34 10.63
CA ASP A 312 -16.10 25.14 10.62
C ASP A 312 -15.92 24.53 9.22
N PHE A 313 -16.71 24.99 8.24
CA PHE A 313 -16.78 24.46 6.89
C PHE A 313 -16.19 25.45 5.90
N GLU A 314 -14.97 25.21 5.44
CA GLU A 314 -14.28 26.09 4.50
C GLU A 314 -14.77 25.86 3.07
N PRO A 315 -14.93 26.88 2.21
CA PRO A 315 -15.27 26.64 0.82
C PRO A 315 -14.11 25.95 0.08
N MET A 316 -14.42 24.95 -0.75
CA MET A 316 -13.40 24.18 -1.48
C MET A 316 -12.65 25.02 -2.54
N LEU A 317 -13.26 26.09 -3.05
CA LEU A 317 -12.66 27.03 -3.99
C LEU A 317 -12.54 28.40 -3.32
N CYS A 318 -11.32 28.80 -2.95
CA CYS A 318 -11.01 30.17 -2.56
C CYS A 318 -10.69 31.01 -3.80
N ASN A 319 -11.45 32.10 -3.95
CA ASN A 319 -11.30 33.23 -4.88
C ASN A 319 -11.76 32.99 -6.33
N GLU A 320 -12.89 33.61 -6.67
CA GLU A 320 -13.08 34.11 -8.04
C GLU A 320 -11.90 35.04 -8.36
N PRO A 321 -11.21 34.90 -9.52
CA PRO A 321 -10.37 35.97 -10.00
C PRO A 321 -11.28 37.20 -10.13
N LYS A 322 -10.95 38.30 -9.45
CA LYS A 322 -11.59 39.59 -9.70
C LYS A 322 -11.39 39.90 -11.17
N ILE A 323 -12.39 39.58 -11.99
CA ILE A 323 -12.50 40.14 -13.33
C ILE A 323 -12.86 41.60 -13.05
N SER A 324 -11.85 42.48 -13.05
CA SER A 324 -12.08 43.90 -13.19
C SER A 324 -12.76 44.08 -14.54
N ILE A 325 -14.08 44.16 -14.54
CA ILE A 325 -14.82 44.72 -15.66
C ILE A 325 -14.33 46.16 -15.75
N ASN A 326 -13.45 46.42 -16.70
CA ASN A 326 -13.09 47.77 -17.07
C ASN A 326 -14.32 48.32 -17.83
N ASP A 327 -15.27 48.84 -17.07
CA ASP A 327 -16.38 49.64 -17.59
C ASP A 327 -15.78 50.95 -18.09
N ASN A 328 -15.31 50.93 -19.33
CA ASN A 328 -15.11 52.11 -20.17
C ASN A 328 -15.20 51.67 -21.62
N GLY A 329 -16.43 51.68 -22.14
CA GLY A 329 -16.71 51.28 -23.51
C GLY A 329 -18.13 51.59 -23.93
N ARG A 330 -18.68 52.73 -23.48
CA ARG A 330 -19.79 53.39 -24.16
C ARG A 330 -19.16 54.51 -24.98
N ASP A 331 -18.80 54.23 -26.23
CA ASP A 331 -19.04 55.21 -27.29
C ASP A 331 -19.03 54.56 -28.67
N ASP A 332 -20.01 55.00 -29.45
CA ASP A 332 -20.32 54.61 -30.80
C ASP A 332 -19.26 55.07 -31.81
N GLY A 333 -19.14 54.34 -32.92
CA GLY A 333 -18.93 54.93 -34.25
C GLY A 333 -17.59 55.60 -34.59
N ALA A 334 -16.78 54.90 -35.39
CA ALA A 334 -16.06 55.39 -36.57
C ALA A 334 -15.40 56.79 -36.55
N TYR A 335 -14.07 56.87 -36.59
CA TYR A 335 -13.26 57.27 -37.76
C TYR A 335 -11.75 57.29 -37.44
N LYS A 336 -10.94 56.92 -38.44
CA LYS A 336 -9.46 56.95 -38.48
C LYS A 336 -8.92 58.37 -38.70
N SER A 337 -7.80 58.71 -38.04
CA SER A 337 -6.57 59.36 -38.59
C SER A 337 -5.59 59.67 -37.43
N ILE A 338 -4.46 58.96 -37.29
CA ILE A 338 -3.08 59.36 -37.65
C ILE A 338 -2.74 60.84 -37.35
N ASP A 339 -1.91 61.07 -36.33
CA ASP A 339 -0.64 61.83 -36.31
C ASP A 339 -0.12 61.87 -34.85
N ASN A 340 1.04 61.27 -34.52
CA ASN A 340 2.44 61.70 -34.68
C ASN A 340 2.98 62.60 -33.54
N ASN A 341 4.13 62.14 -33.03
CA ASN A 341 5.25 62.86 -32.40
C ASN A 341 5.24 63.23 -30.90
N ASN A 342 6.34 62.75 -30.28
CA ASN A 342 7.27 63.46 -29.39
C ASN A 342 6.75 63.83 -27.99
N ASP A 343 7.54 63.85 -26.93
CA ASP A 343 8.95 63.53 -26.64
C ASP A 343 9.06 63.61 -25.11
N SER A 344 10.22 63.22 -24.59
CA SER A 344 10.82 63.70 -23.32
C SER A 344 10.12 63.28 -22.01
N ASP A 345 10.74 62.35 -21.27
CA ASP A 345 11.82 62.60 -20.30
C ASP A 345 11.34 63.35 -19.04
N SER A 346 11.34 62.66 -17.90
CA SER A 346 12.36 62.85 -16.85
C SER A 346 11.92 62.23 -15.52
N ASP A 347 12.74 61.27 -15.09
CA ASP A 347 13.29 61.09 -13.75
C ASP A 347 12.47 61.45 -12.50
N LYS A 348 12.30 60.47 -11.60
CA LYS A 348 13.27 60.24 -10.50
C LYS A 348 12.87 59.06 -9.59
N ASP A 349 13.86 58.17 -9.39
CA ASP A 349 14.35 57.58 -8.14
C ASP A 349 13.35 56.96 -7.13
N ASN A 350 13.59 55.82 -6.48
CA ASN A 350 14.70 54.86 -6.45
C ASN A 350 14.22 53.62 -5.68
N ASP A 351 14.83 52.47 -5.97
CA ASP A 351 15.22 51.35 -5.08
C ASP A 351 14.17 50.76 -4.09
N ALA A 352 13.98 49.43 -3.94
CA ALA A 352 14.95 48.35 -3.96
C ALA A 352 14.24 46.98 -3.90
N TYR A 353 15.00 45.91 -4.16
CA TYR A 353 14.78 44.50 -3.77
C TYR A 353 13.73 43.67 -4.52
N ARG A 354 14.18 42.84 -5.49
CA ARG A 354 14.51 41.41 -5.24
C ARG A 354 14.93 40.70 -6.53
N ASN A 355 16.25 40.51 -6.66
CA ASN A 355 16.88 39.44 -7.42
C ASN A 355 17.49 38.48 -6.39
N THR A 356 17.00 37.23 -6.34
CA THR A 356 17.57 36.00 -5.74
C THR A 356 16.38 35.04 -5.56
N GLU A 357 16.30 33.83 -6.09
CA GLU A 357 17.31 32.78 -6.26
C GLU A 357 16.92 31.89 -7.46
N LYS A 358 17.73 31.94 -8.52
CA LYS A 358 18.01 30.79 -9.40
C LYS A 358 19.44 30.39 -9.07
N GLU A 359 19.62 29.20 -8.48
CA GLU A 359 20.84 28.39 -8.34
C GLU A 359 20.65 27.53 -7.07
N LYS A 360 20.73 26.20 -7.05
CA LYS A 360 21.66 25.29 -7.72
C LYS A 360 21.07 23.88 -7.80
N LEU A 361 21.13 23.32 -9.00
CA LEU A 361 21.45 21.91 -9.23
C LEU A 361 22.93 21.66 -8.85
N ILE A 362 23.25 20.41 -8.55
CA ILE A 362 24.58 19.79 -8.34
C ILE A 362 25.03 19.69 -6.86
N LYS A 363 24.64 18.59 -6.21
CA LYS A 363 25.56 17.59 -5.67
C LYS A 363 24.89 16.23 -5.55
#